data_AF-A0A1D2YWR1-F1
#
_entry.id   AF-A0A1D2YWR1-F1
#
_cell.length_a   1.000
_cell.length_b   1.000
_cell.length_c   1.000
_cell.angle_alpha   90.00
_cell.angle_beta   90.00
_cell.angle_gamma   90.00
#
_symmetry.space_group_name_H-M   'P 1'
#
loop_
_entity.id
_entity.type
_entity.pdbx_description
1 polymer ?
#
loop_
_entity_poly.entity_id
_entity_poly.type
_entity_poly.pdbx_seq_one_letter_code
_entity_poly.pdbx_strand_id
1 'polypeptide(L)'
;MFTYNKNWKNEKGSSPFTVSNMSGNPGTGKKRGQIVAFDLAYLKYLHEENIEFPRFIIHDKLENTHINQLETIFNICNKIKGQYIVPILRERIDKIEPALIKQATILELSQDDKFFKID
;
A
#
# COMPACT_ATOMS: atom_id res chain seq x y z
N MET A 1 4.44 -4.46 -15.70
CA MET A 1 3.20 -3.86 -15.15
C MET A 1 2.03 -4.64 -15.71
N PHE A 2 1.07 -5.06 -14.88
CA PHE A 2 -0.11 -5.78 -15.35
C PHE A 2 -1.07 -4.82 -16.06
N THR A 3 -1.52 -5.20 -17.24
CA THR A 3 -2.45 -4.43 -18.08
C THR A 3 -3.65 -5.29 -18.37
N TYR A 4 -4.84 -4.73 -18.15
CA TYR A 4 -6.09 -5.41 -18.48
C TYR A 4 -6.48 -5.11 -19.93
N ASN A 5 -6.63 -6.16 -20.74
CA ASN A 5 -7.17 -6.04 -22.10
C ASN A 5 -8.69 -6.17 -22.06
N LYS A 6 -9.42 -5.07 -22.27
CA LYS A 6 -10.90 -5.07 -22.30
C LYS A 6 -11.49 -5.93 -23.43
N ASN A 7 -10.74 -6.15 -24.51
CA ASN A 7 -11.21 -6.83 -25.72
C ASN A 7 -10.77 -8.30 -25.79
N TRP A 8 -10.17 -8.85 -24.74
CA TRP A 8 -9.52 -10.16 -24.79
C TRP A 8 -10.45 -11.31 -25.25
N LYS A 9 -11.75 -11.21 -24.97
CA LYS A 9 -12.75 -12.20 -25.41
C LYS A 9 -12.95 -12.22 -26.93
N ASN A 10 -12.65 -11.12 -27.62
CA ASN A 10 -12.85 -10.95 -29.05
C ASN A 10 -11.56 -11.17 -29.87
N GLU A 11 -10.42 -11.31 -29.19
CA GLU A 11 -9.10 -11.45 -29.79
C GLU A 11 -8.58 -12.89 -29.55
N LYS A 12 -8.56 -13.71 -30.61
CA LYS A 12 -8.04 -15.08 -30.55
C LYS A 12 -6.59 -15.10 -30.06
N GLY A 13 -6.31 -15.90 -29.04
CA GLY A 13 -4.97 -16.03 -28.45
C GLY A 13 -4.55 -14.89 -27.53
N SER A 14 -5.45 -13.94 -27.23
CA SER A 14 -5.19 -12.89 -26.25
C SER A 14 -5.49 -13.36 -24.82
N SER A 15 -4.85 -12.71 -23.85
CA SER A 15 -5.07 -12.92 -22.42
C SER A 15 -5.77 -11.70 -21.80
N PRO A 16 -6.66 -11.88 -20.80
CA PRO A 16 -7.24 -10.76 -20.06
C PRO A 16 -6.18 -9.90 -19.39
N PHE A 17 -5.03 -10.48 -19.05
CA PHE A 17 -3.92 -9.79 -18.41
C PHE A 17 -2.62 -10.04 -19.15
N THR A 18 -1.86 -8.97 -19.38
CA THR A 18 -0.50 -9.03 -19.92
C THR A 18 0.45 -8.22 -19.06
N VAL A 19 1.70 -8.66 -18.97
CA VAL A 19 2.77 -7.87 -18.36
C VAL A 19 3.32 -6.92 -19.42
N SER A 20 2.81 -5.69 -19.45
CA SER A 20 3.37 -4.62 -20.26
C SER A 20 4.60 -4.01 -19.60
N ASN A 21 5.41 -3.29 -20.38
CA ASN A 21 6.49 -2.47 -19.86
C ASN A 21 7.63 -3.28 -19.20
N MET A 22 7.95 -4.47 -19.72
CA MET A 22 9.12 -5.24 -19.26
C MET A 22 10.45 -4.51 -19.52
N SER A 23 10.50 -3.67 -20.55
CA SER A 23 11.65 -2.82 -20.91
C SER A 23 11.60 -1.43 -20.28
N GLY A 24 10.46 -1.03 -19.71
CA GLY A 24 10.33 0.24 -19.02
C GLY A 24 10.95 0.13 -17.64
N ASN A 25 11.71 1.15 -17.21
CA ASN A 25 12.26 1.22 -15.86
C ASN A 25 11.42 2.21 -15.03
N PRO A 26 10.19 1.87 -14.60
CA PRO A 26 9.37 2.79 -13.84
C PRO A 26 10.11 3.18 -12.55
N GLY A 27 10.00 4.46 -12.19
CA GLY A 27 10.62 4.98 -10.96
C GLY A 27 10.22 4.15 -9.74
N THR A 28 11.14 4.02 -8.79
CA THR A 28 11.02 3.16 -7.60
C THR A 28 9.75 3.43 -6.80
N GLY A 29 9.33 4.69 -6.65
CA GLY A 29 8.08 5.07 -6.00
C GLY A 29 6.82 4.55 -6.73
N LYS A 30 6.81 4.58 -8.07
CA LYS A 30 5.68 4.05 -8.88
C LYS A 30 5.54 2.54 -8.74
N LYS A 31 6.66 1.80 -8.70
CA LYS A 31 6.68 0.36 -8.44
C LYS A 31 6.08 0.04 -7.07
N ARG A 32 6.50 0.77 -6.02
CA ARG A 32 5.97 0.59 -4.65
C ARG A 32 4.48 0.87 -4.55
N GLY A 33 4.00 1.99 -5.08
CA GLY A 33 2.58 2.32 -5.06
C GLY A 33 1.70 1.25 -5.74
N GLN A 34 2.21 0.61 -6.81
CA GLN A 34 1.53 -0.49 -7.48
C GLN A 34 1.46 -1.76 -6.63
N ILE A 35 2.54 -2.10 -5.93
CA ILE A 35 2.58 -3.24 -5.00
C ILE A 35 1.54 -3.01 -3.89
N VAL A 36 1.56 -1.84 -3.24
CA VAL A 36 0.58 -1.47 -2.20
C VAL A 36 -0.84 -1.58 -2.71
N ALA A 37 -1.13 -1.02 -3.89
CA ALA A 37 -2.47 -1.08 -4.47
C ALA A 37 -2.91 -2.53 -4.78
N PHE A 38 -2.00 -3.37 -5.25
CA PHE A 38 -2.27 -4.78 -5.53
C PHE A 38 -2.58 -5.56 -4.26
N ASP A 39 -1.78 -5.41 -3.22
CA ASP A 39 -2.00 -6.12 -1.94
C ASP A 39 -3.31 -5.68 -1.28
N LEU A 40 -3.62 -4.38 -1.32
CA LEU A 40 -4.89 -3.83 -0.83
C LEU A 40 -6.09 -4.38 -1.62
N ALA A 41 -5.97 -4.49 -2.95
CA ALA A 41 -7.00 -5.12 -3.78
C ALA A 41 -7.16 -6.60 -3.46
N TYR A 42 -6.07 -7.31 -3.16
CA TYR A 42 -6.10 -8.70 -2.77
C TYR A 42 -6.77 -8.92 -1.41
N LEU A 43 -6.48 -8.08 -0.40
CA LEU A 43 -7.21 -8.10 0.87
C LEU A 43 -8.71 -7.90 0.68
N LYS A 44 -9.09 -6.95 -0.18
CA LYS A 44 -10.51 -6.71 -0.49
C LYS A 44 -11.15 -7.94 -1.13
N TYR A 45 -10.48 -8.57 -2.09
CA TYR A 45 -10.95 -9.80 -2.74
C TYR A 45 -11.14 -10.95 -1.74
N LEU A 46 -10.15 -11.20 -0.88
CA LEU A 46 -10.24 -12.24 0.16
C LEU A 46 -11.43 -12.01 1.10
N HIS A 47 -11.72 -10.75 1.43
CA HIS A 47 -12.89 -10.40 2.21
C HIS A 47 -14.20 -10.66 1.46
N GLU A 48 -14.31 -10.26 0.18
CA GLU A 48 -15.52 -10.45 -0.64
C GLU A 48 -15.83 -11.94 -0.87
N GLU A 49 -14.81 -12.78 -1.01
CA GLU A 49 -14.96 -14.23 -1.20
C GLU A 49 -15.10 -15.01 0.12
N ASN A 50 -15.17 -14.33 1.27
CA ASN A 50 -15.21 -14.95 2.60
C ASN A 50 -14.07 -15.97 2.87
N ILE A 51 -12.89 -15.72 2.29
CA ILE A 51 -11.72 -16.58 2.50
C ILE A 51 -11.09 -16.22 3.86
N GLU A 52 -10.81 -17.25 4.66
CA GLU A 52 -10.13 -17.10 5.94
C GLU A 52 -8.64 -16.85 5.73
N PHE A 53 -8.17 -15.65 6.08
CA PHE A 53 -6.79 -15.22 5.90
C PHE A 53 -6.44 -14.07 6.87
N PRO A 54 -5.19 -13.92 7.31
CA PRO A 54 -4.75 -12.76 8.08
C PRO A 54 -5.02 -11.45 7.33
N ARG A 55 -5.90 -10.59 7.84
CA ARG A 55 -6.31 -9.36 7.16
C ARG A 55 -5.36 -8.20 7.46
N PHE A 56 -4.06 -8.39 7.24
CA PHE A 56 -3.09 -7.30 7.34
C PHE A 56 -2.00 -7.39 6.28
N ILE A 57 -1.46 -6.21 5.92
CA ILE A 57 -0.28 -6.06 5.05
C ILE A 57 0.76 -5.27 5.82
N ILE A 58 2.03 -5.64 5.66
CA ILE A 58 3.16 -4.92 6.23
C ILE A 58 4.06 -4.46 5.10
N HIS A 59 4.36 -3.16 5.05
CA HIS A 59 5.37 -2.62 4.16
C HIS A 59 6.38 -1.78 4.92
N ASP A 60 7.65 -1.99 4.60
CA ASP A 60 8.75 -1.18 5.08
C ASP A 60 9.23 -0.20 3.99
N LYS A 61 9.95 0.83 4.41
CA LYS A 61 10.66 1.79 3.54
C LYS A 61 9.78 2.74 2.73
N LEU A 62 8.72 3.30 3.31
CA LEU A 62 7.86 4.28 2.63
C LEU A 62 8.46 5.69 2.52
N GLU A 63 9.69 5.95 3.00
CA GLU A 63 10.36 7.25 2.95
C GLU A 63 10.54 7.81 1.53
N ASN A 64 10.54 6.94 0.51
CA ASN A 64 10.69 7.34 -0.89
C ASN A 64 9.34 7.53 -1.61
N THR A 65 8.22 7.32 -0.92
CA THR A 65 6.88 7.53 -1.48
C THR A 65 6.49 9.00 -1.37
N HIS A 66 5.95 9.55 -2.45
CA HIS A 66 5.52 10.95 -2.48
C HIS A 66 4.29 11.17 -1.59
N ILE A 67 4.21 12.30 -0.88
CA ILE A 67 3.17 12.58 0.13
C ILE A 67 1.72 12.37 -0.39
N ASN A 68 1.40 12.87 -1.59
CA ASN A 68 0.07 12.68 -2.20
C ASN A 68 -0.31 11.20 -2.40
N GLN A 69 0.67 10.32 -2.58
CA GLN A 69 0.43 8.88 -2.69
C GLN A 69 0.13 8.27 -1.33
N LEU A 70 0.78 8.74 -0.25
CA LEU A 70 0.51 8.27 1.12
C LEU A 70 -0.92 8.59 1.56
N GLU A 71 -1.37 9.82 1.33
CA GLU A 71 -2.75 10.22 1.63
C GLU A 71 -3.77 9.35 0.85
N THR A 72 -3.50 9.12 -0.44
CA THR A 72 -4.34 8.24 -1.26
C THR A 72 -4.37 6.81 -0.71
N ILE A 73 -3.22 6.26 -0.31
CA ILE A 73 -3.12 4.92 0.28
C ILE A 73 -3.94 4.86 1.57
N PHE A 74 -3.79 5.82 2.49
CA PHE A 74 -4.52 5.82 3.77
C PHE A 74 -6.03 5.94 3.56
N ASN A 75 -6.47 6.78 2.61
CA ASN A 75 -7.88 6.88 2.23
C ASN A 75 -8.45 5.57 1.65
N ILE A 76 -7.64 4.79 0.94
CA ILE A 76 -8.03 3.45 0.46
C ILE A 76 -8.07 2.46 1.62
N CYS A 77 -7.07 2.47 2.51
CA CYS A 77 -7.01 1.58 3.68
C CYS A 77 -8.25 1.74 4.57
N ASN A 78 -8.72 2.97 4.80
CA ASN A 78 -9.95 3.25 5.57
C ASN A 78 -11.22 2.60 4.99
N LYS A 79 -11.19 2.15 3.73
CA LYS A 79 -12.32 1.50 3.05
C LYS A 79 -12.19 -0.02 2.96
N ILE A 80 -11.08 -0.58 3.44
CA ILE A 80 -10.78 -2.01 3.36
C ILE A 80 -10.91 -2.62 4.75
N LYS A 81 -11.52 -3.80 4.84
CA LYS A 81 -11.57 -4.59 6.08
C LYS A 81 -10.25 -5.33 6.29
N GLY A 82 -9.27 -4.61 6.84
CA GLY A 82 -7.95 -5.11 7.19
C GLY A 82 -7.06 -4.01 7.75
N GLN A 83 -5.82 -4.34 8.08
CA GLN A 83 -4.83 -3.41 8.61
C GLN A 83 -3.67 -3.23 7.63
N TYR A 84 -3.27 -1.98 7.42
CA TYR A 84 -2.03 -1.67 6.73
C TYR A 84 -1.02 -1.12 7.73
N ILE A 85 0.05 -1.89 7.97
CA ILE A 85 1.03 -1.61 9.02
C ILE A 85 2.31 -1.12 8.35
N VAL A 86 2.72 0.09 8.70
CA VAL A 86 3.91 0.72 8.10
C VAL A 86 4.70 1.50 9.15
N PRO A 87 6.03 1.35 9.21
CA PRO A 87 6.89 2.31 9.88
C PRO A 87 7.00 3.56 9.02
N ILE A 88 6.82 4.74 9.63
CA ILE A 88 6.92 6.00 8.91
C ILE A 88 7.45 7.11 9.82
N LEU A 89 8.31 7.98 9.29
CA LEU A 89 8.81 9.15 9.99
C LEU A 89 7.71 10.20 10.10
N ARG A 90 7.62 10.89 11.25
CA ARG A 90 6.59 11.91 11.51
C ARG A 90 6.54 13.01 10.45
N GLU A 91 7.70 13.45 9.96
CA GLU A 91 7.84 14.46 8.90
C GLU A 91 7.19 14.03 7.57
N ARG A 92 6.99 12.73 7.33
CA ARG A 92 6.41 12.20 6.07
C ARG A 92 4.90 12.16 6.10
N ILE A 93 4.30 12.42 7.24
CA ILE A 93 2.84 12.43 7.44
C ILE A 93 2.37 13.73 8.07
N ASP A 94 3.21 14.77 8.05
CA ASP A 94 2.92 16.10 8.60
C ASP A 94 1.67 16.76 7.98
N LYS A 95 1.38 16.44 6.71
CA LYS A 95 0.20 16.92 5.97
C LYS A 95 -1.06 16.06 6.17
N ILE A 96 -0.95 14.92 6.87
CA ILE A 96 -2.09 14.06 7.16
C ILE A 96 -2.80 14.58 8.41
N GLU A 97 -4.12 14.41 8.49
CA GLU A 97 -4.91 14.87 9.62
C GLU A 97 -4.36 14.31 10.95
N PRO A 98 -4.02 15.16 11.95
CA PRO A 98 -3.43 14.70 13.21
C PRO A 98 -4.28 13.69 13.97
N ALA A 99 -5.62 13.80 13.88
CA ALA A 99 -6.55 12.86 14.50
C ALA A 99 -6.43 11.46 13.90
N LEU A 100 -6.35 11.37 12.56
CA LEU A 100 -6.14 10.11 11.86
C LEU A 100 -4.79 9.48 12.23
N ILE A 101 -3.72 10.29 12.29
CA ILE A 101 -2.40 9.80 12.70
C ILE A 101 -2.49 9.21 14.11
N LYS A 102 -3.04 9.97 15.07
CA LYS A 102 -3.19 9.51 16.46
C LYS A 102 -4.01 8.23 16.56
N GLN A 103 -5.07 8.09 15.76
CA GLN A 103 -5.89 6.88 15.71
C GLN A 103 -5.14 5.68 15.13
N ALA A 104 -4.28 5.90 14.13
CA ALA A 104 -3.54 4.86 13.43
C ALA A 104 -2.21 4.49 14.11
N THR A 105 -1.68 5.34 14.98
CA THR A 105 -0.42 5.11 15.70
C THR A 105 -0.61 4.06 16.80
N ILE A 106 0.08 2.92 16.65
CA ILE A 106 0.16 1.88 17.68
C ILE A 106 1.44 2.05 18.53
N LEU A 107 2.52 2.51 17.90
CA LEU A 107 3.81 2.73 18.52
C LEU A 107 4.42 4.01 17.95
N GLU A 108 4.80 4.93 18.83
CA GLU A 108 5.56 6.13 18.50
C GLU A 108 6.89 6.06 19.24
N LEU A 109 7.99 6.32 18.55
CA LEU A 109 9.34 6.28 19.11
C LEU A 109 10.00 7.63 18.89
N SER A 110 10.79 8.06 19.87
CA SER A 110 11.58 9.29 19.81
C SER A 110 12.99 9.05 20.32
N GLN A 111 13.84 10.08 20.28
CA GLN A 111 15.17 9.98 20.90
C GLN A 111 15.09 9.78 22.42
N ASP A 112 14.07 10.37 23.05
CA ASP A 112 13.84 10.29 24.49
C ASP A 112 12.98 9.09 24.90
N ASP A 113 12.30 8.43 23.94
CA ASP A 113 11.48 7.24 24.15
C ASP A 113 11.78 6.18 23.09
N LYS A 114 12.92 5.51 23.26
CA LYS A 114 13.41 4.44 22.39
C LYS A 114 12.77 3.11 22.78
N PHE A 115 12.54 2.23 21.79
CA PHE A 115 11.92 0.91 22.00
C PHE A 115 12.64 0.05 23.06
N PHE A 116 13.98 0.00 22.99
CA PHE A 116 14.79 -0.80 23.92
C PHE A 116 15.23 -0.05 25.18
N LYS A 117 14.88 1.25 25.33
CA LYS A 117 15.24 2.09 26.48
C LYS A 117 16.73 2.05 26.86
N ILE A 118 17.59 2.00 25.85
CA ILE A 118 19.05 2.01 25.99
C ILE A 118 19.56 3.40 25.62
N ASP A 119 20.41 3.94 26.48
CA ASP A 119 21.02 5.26 26.32
C ASP A 119 22.06 5.25 25.19
#